data_AF-A0A7K5CQI2-F1
#
_entry.id   AF-A0A7K5CQI2-F1
#
_cell.length_a   1.000
_cell.length_b   1.000
_cell.length_c   1.000
_cell.angle_alpha   90.00
_cell.angle_beta   90.00
_cell.angle_gamma   90.00
#
_symmetry.space_group_name_H-M   'P 1'
#
loop_
_entity.id
_entity.type
_entity.pdbx_description
1 polymer ?
#
loop_
_entity_poly.entity_id
_entity_poly.type
_entity_poly.pdbx_seq_one_letter_code
_entity_poly.pdbx_strand_id
1 'polypeptide(L)'
;PRLVPGHGMWADKNGRHVLGLIEDYEALRKQITEGQQVLAEMDISLRDITGTKLQEPGVKVPAQASLHGFSTNTHMVQQILEEAARLLKLLWRVSLPLKAAHGTAQGTQDEGMKAEIFRLRKKLSEQEKKLHSTVKRLHSTNQLKENMEKVIIDQLVLTHDVLKKARGNLE
;
A
#
# COMPACT_ATOMS: atom_id res chain seq x y z
N PRO A 1 -15.85 -12.03 3.42
CA PRO A 1 -14.53 -11.45 3.76
C PRO A 1 -14.48 -9.97 3.37
N ARG A 2 -14.45 -9.08 4.36
CA ARG A 2 -14.32 -7.63 4.12
C ARG A 2 -12.86 -7.34 3.78
N LEU A 3 -12.61 -6.88 2.57
CA LEU A 3 -11.29 -6.48 2.11
C LEU A 3 -10.92 -5.18 2.81
N VAL A 4 -9.78 -5.17 3.52
CA VAL A 4 -9.20 -3.96 4.06
C VAL A 4 -8.86 -3.04 2.87
N PRO A 5 -9.31 -1.77 2.86
CA PRO A 5 -9.03 -0.84 1.77
C PRO A 5 -7.52 -0.75 1.50
N GLY A 6 -7.10 -1.01 0.25
CA GLY A 6 -5.72 -0.86 -0.22
C GLY A 6 -5.06 -2.14 -0.76
N HIS A 7 -5.48 -3.33 -0.32
CA HIS A 7 -4.79 -4.59 -0.68
C HIS A 7 -5.02 -5.05 -2.13
N GLY A 8 -6.13 -4.65 -2.77
CA GLY A 8 -6.45 -5.06 -4.16
C GLY A 8 -5.73 -4.28 -5.26
N MET A 9 -5.06 -3.16 -4.93
CA MET A 9 -4.42 -2.28 -5.93
C MET A 9 -3.25 -2.95 -6.65
N TRP A 10 -2.63 -3.97 -6.03
CA TRP A 10 -1.43 -4.62 -6.57
C TRP A 10 -1.73 -6.01 -7.16
N ALA A 11 -2.99 -6.44 -7.12
CA ALA A 11 -3.41 -7.72 -7.66
C ALA A 11 -3.34 -7.70 -9.20
N ASP A 12 -2.58 -8.62 -9.79
CA ASP A 12 -2.45 -8.81 -11.23
C ASP A 12 -2.71 -10.27 -11.60
N LYS A 13 -3.62 -10.49 -12.54
CA LYS A 13 -3.94 -11.82 -13.12
C LYS A 13 -2.74 -12.49 -13.77
N ASN A 14 -1.80 -11.70 -14.30
CA ASN A 14 -0.57 -12.17 -14.93
C ASN A 14 0.61 -12.18 -13.95
N GLY A 15 0.38 -11.79 -12.69
CA GLY A 15 1.38 -11.77 -11.64
C GLY A 15 2.04 -13.13 -11.45
N ARG A 16 3.37 -13.12 -11.34
CA ARG A 16 4.18 -14.32 -11.06
C ARG A 16 4.63 -14.42 -9.61
N HIS A 17 4.36 -13.38 -8.81
CA HIS A 17 4.67 -13.35 -7.39
C HIS A 17 3.37 -13.38 -6.60
N VAL A 18 3.48 -13.69 -5.32
CA VAL A 18 2.34 -13.76 -4.41
C VAL A 18 2.60 -12.87 -3.20
N LEU A 19 1.60 -12.11 -2.77
CA LEU A 19 1.60 -11.34 -1.52
C LEU A 19 0.49 -11.85 -0.59
N GLY A 20 0.74 -11.76 0.70
CA GLY A 20 -0.19 -12.11 1.77
C GLY A 20 0.40 -11.70 3.12
N LEU A 21 -0.38 -11.84 4.18
CA LEU A 21 0.13 -11.69 5.54
C LEU A 21 1.07 -12.85 5.87
N ILE A 22 2.12 -12.57 6.64
CA ILE A 22 3.09 -13.62 7.03
C ILE A 22 2.41 -14.69 7.88
N GLU A 23 1.44 -14.27 8.70
CA GLU A 23 0.64 -15.12 9.57
C GLU A 23 -0.22 -16.11 8.76
N ASP A 24 -0.82 -15.66 7.65
CA ASP A 24 -1.61 -16.51 6.76
C ASP A 24 -0.74 -17.56 6.05
N TYR A 25 0.48 -17.16 5.66
CA TYR A 25 1.46 -18.06 5.07
C TYR A 25 1.96 -19.11 6.07
N GLU A 26 2.25 -18.71 7.31
CA GLU A 26 2.65 -19.63 8.38
C GLU A 26 1.53 -20.62 8.72
N ALA A 27 0.28 -20.16 8.80
CA ALA A 27 -0.88 -21.01 9.00
C ALA A 27 -1.03 -22.03 7.85
N LEU A 28 -0.83 -21.62 6.60
CA LEU A 28 -0.90 -22.50 5.44
C LEU A 28 0.20 -23.57 5.49
N ARG A 29 1.44 -23.18 5.84
CA ARG A 29 2.54 -24.13 6.04
C ARG A 29 2.23 -25.14 7.13
N LYS A 30 1.61 -24.71 8.23
CA LYS A 30 1.19 -25.59 9.32
C LYS A 30 0.18 -26.64 8.83
N GLN A 31 -0.85 -26.22 8.11
CA GLN A 31 -1.85 -27.14 7.53
C GLN A 31 -1.21 -28.19 6.61
N ILE A 32 -0.25 -27.78 5.77
CA ILE A 32 0.45 -28.72 4.87
C ILE A 32 1.26 -29.75 5.68
N THR A 33 1.99 -29.31 6.71
CA THR A 33 2.78 -30.21 7.56
C THR A 33 1.89 -31.19 8.34
N GLU A 34 0.79 -30.71 8.93
CA GLU A 34 -0.18 -31.57 9.63
C GLU A 34 -0.79 -32.60 8.66
N GLY A 35 -1.13 -32.18 7.44
CA GLY A 35 -1.65 -33.08 6.41
C GLY A 35 -0.65 -34.18 6.03
N GLN A 36 0.63 -33.86 5.91
CA GLN A 36 1.68 -34.84 5.64
C GLN A 36 1.80 -35.88 6.76
N GLN A 37 1.68 -35.45 8.01
CA GLN A 37 1.71 -36.35 9.16
C GLN A 37 0.53 -37.32 9.14
N VAL A 38 -0.70 -36.82 8.95
CA VAL A 38 -1.90 -37.67 8.90
C VAL A 38 -1.82 -38.66 7.73
N LEU A 39 -1.31 -38.24 6.57
CA LEU A 39 -1.09 -39.14 5.43
C LEU A 39 -0.08 -40.25 5.74
N ALA A 40 0.99 -39.96 6.48
CA ALA A 40 1.95 -40.98 6.90
C ALA A 40 1.32 -42.01 7.86
N GLU A 41 0.48 -41.56 8.79
CA GLU A 41 -0.27 -42.43 9.70
C GLU A 41 -1.28 -43.33 8.95
N MET A 42 -1.93 -42.78 7.92
CA MET A 42 -2.80 -43.55 7.03
C MET A 42 -2.03 -44.63 6.26
N ASP A 43 -0.84 -44.31 5.75
CA ASP A 43 -0.01 -45.25 5.00
C ASP A 43 0.53 -46.40 5.88
N ILE A 44 0.86 -46.13 7.14
CA ILE A 44 1.17 -47.16 8.14
C ILE A 44 -0.05 -48.06 8.37
N SER A 45 -1.22 -47.46 8.61
CA SER A 45 -2.48 -48.21 8.83
C SER A 45 -2.85 -49.10 7.63
N LEU A 46 -2.65 -48.62 6.40
CA LEU A 46 -2.87 -49.40 5.18
C LEU A 46 -1.89 -50.56 5.04
N ARG A 47 -0.61 -50.35 5.40
CA ARG A 47 0.40 -51.41 5.41
C ARG A 47 0.09 -52.48 6.44
N ASP A 48 -0.39 -52.13 7.63
CA ASP A 48 -0.80 -53.10 8.64
C ASP A 48 -1.99 -53.96 8.17
N ILE A 49 -2.97 -53.35 7.50
CA ILE A 49 -4.12 -54.08 6.91
C ILE A 49 -3.68 -55.00 5.75
N THR A 50 -2.69 -54.58 4.97
CA THR A 50 -2.23 -55.34 3.79
C THR A 50 -1.21 -56.43 4.17
N GLY A 51 -0.36 -56.18 5.16
CA GLY A 51 0.66 -57.10 5.68
C GLY A 51 0.10 -58.21 6.57
N THR A 52 -1.08 -58.03 7.16
CA THR A 52 -1.77 -59.05 7.97
C THR A 52 -2.44 -60.15 7.15
N LYS A 53 -2.45 -60.09 5.81
CA LYS A 53 -2.94 -61.17 4.93
C LYS A 53 -2.09 -62.46 4.92
N LEU A 54 -0.99 -62.51 5.68
CA LEU A 54 -0.07 -63.66 5.76
C LEU A 54 -0.14 -64.46 7.07
N GLN A 55 -1.05 -64.16 8.01
CA GLN A 55 -1.22 -64.96 9.23
C GLN A 55 -2.60 -65.62 9.35
N GLU A 56 -2.58 -66.83 9.89
CA GLU A 56 -3.57 -67.90 9.88
C GLU A 56 -5.04 -67.56 10.23
N PRO A 57 -6.00 -68.38 9.76
CA PRO A 57 -7.42 -68.20 10.00
C PRO A 57 -7.79 -68.57 11.44
N GLY A 58 -7.79 -67.61 12.36
CA GLY A 58 -8.19 -67.90 13.75
C GLY A 58 -8.72 -66.74 14.61
N VAL A 59 -8.30 -65.49 14.40
CA VAL A 59 -8.68 -64.39 15.31
C VAL A 59 -9.34 -63.25 14.52
N LYS A 60 -10.67 -63.26 14.51
CA LYS A 60 -11.47 -62.10 14.09
C LYS A 60 -11.32 -61.01 15.18
N VAL A 61 -11.30 -59.73 14.77
CA VAL A 61 -11.29 -58.48 15.59
C VAL A 61 -9.95 -57.71 15.68
N PRO A 62 -9.26 -57.43 14.56
CA PRO A 62 -8.50 -56.15 14.45
C PRO A 62 -8.98 -55.19 13.36
N ALA A 63 -9.83 -55.64 12.44
CA ALA A 63 -10.18 -54.90 11.22
C ALA A 63 -11.12 -53.69 11.44
N GLN A 64 -11.98 -53.71 12.47
CA GLN A 64 -13.00 -52.66 12.67
C GLN A 64 -12.42 -51.39 13.31
N ALA A 65 -11.46 -51.54 14.23
CA ALA A 65 -10.76 -50.41 14.86
C ALA A 65 -9.82 -49.69 13.87
N SER A 66 -9.13 -50.44 13.01
CA SER A 66 -8.28 -49.89 11.94
C SER A 66 -9.10 -49.17 10.86
N LEU A 67 -10.27 -49.68 10.49
CA LEU A 67 -11.22 -48.99 9.59
C LEU A 67 -11.77 -47.69 10.19
N HIS A 68 -12.10 -47.69 11.49
CA HIS A 68 -12.56 -46.48 12.17
C HIS A 68 -11.47 -45.40 12.24
N GLY A 69 -10.23 -45.77 12.59
CA GLY A 69 -9.08 -44.85 12.57
C GLY A 69 -8.80 -44.29 11.18
N PHE A 70 -8.92 -45.13 10.14
CA PHE A 70 -8.76 -44.69 8.75
C PHE A 70 -9.84 -43.69 8.32
N SER A 71 -11.10 -43.90 8.72
CA SER A 71 -12.20 -42.96 8.49
C SER A 71 -11.96 -41.61 9.17
N THR A 72 -11.52 -41.62 10.43
CA THR A 72 -11.14 -40.40 11.16
C THR A 72 -10.02 -39.64 10.47
N ASN A 73 -8.97 -40.33 10.04
CA ASN A 73 -7.85 -39.71 9.33
C ASN A 73 -8.29 -39.10 8.00
N THR A 74 -9.20 -39.77 7.28
CA THR A 74 -9.80 -39.24 6.05
C THR A 74 -10.55 -37.93 6.31
N HIS A 75 -11.34 -37.86 7.39
CA HIS A 75 -12.03 -36.63 7.78
C HIS A 75 -11.05 -35.52 8.17
N MET A 76 -9.97 -35.84 8.89
CA MET A 76 -8.92 -34.86 9.23
C MET A 76 -8.23 -34.30 7.98
N VAL A 77 -7.87 -35.16 7.02
CA VAL A 77 -7.28 -34.70 5.74
C VAL A 77 -8.25 -33.79 5.00
N GLN A 78 -9.55 -34.11 4.98
CA GLN A 78 -10.55 -33.23 4.37
C GLN A 78 -10.57 -31.84 5.03
N GLN A 79 -10.62 -31.77 6.37
CA GLN A 79 -10.61 -30.49 7.09
C GLN A 79 -9.34 -29.69 6.82
N ILE A 80 -8.17 -30.35 6.79
CA ILE A 80 -6.90 -29.70 6.49
C ILE A 80 -6.89 -29.10 5.08
N LEU A 81 -7.41 -29.83 4.08
CA LEU A 81 -7.50 -29.35 2.71
C LEU A 81 -8.48 -28.18 2.57
N GLU A 82 -9.62 -28.23 3.25
CA GLU A 82 -10.59 -27.14 3.28
C GLU A 82 -9.99 -25.86 3.89
N GLU A 83 -9.26 -25.99 5.00
CA GLU A 83 -8.60 -24.86 5.66
C GLU A 83 -7.44 -24.31 4.83
N ALA A 84 -6.62 -25.18 4.22
CA ALA A 84 -5.59 -24.76 3.28
C ALA A 84 -6.18 -24.00 2.08
N ALA A 85 -7.31 -24.47 1.53
CA ALA A 85 -8.03 -23.79 0.45
C ALA A 85 -8.62 -22.45 0.89
N ARG A 86 -9.04 -22.32 2.16
CA ARG A 86 -9.49 -21.05 2.75
C ARG A 86 -8.33 -20.06 2.87
N LEU A 87 -7.17 -20.50 3.35
CA LEU A 87 -5.97 -19.69 3.51
C LEU A 87 -5.42 -19.23 2.16
N LEU A 88 -5.41 -20.08 1.13
CA LEU A 88 -4.98 -19.73 -0.23
C LEU A 88 -5.77 -18.55 -0.84
N LYS A 89 -7.03 -18.34 -0.44
CA LYS A 89 -7.85 -17.19 -0.88
C LYS A 89 -7.41 -15.85 -0.26
N LEU A 90 -6.54 -15.88 0.75
CA LEU A 90 -5.97 -14.69 1.40
C LEU A 90 -4.68 -14.24 0.71
N LEU A 91 -4.14 -15.06 -0.20
CA LEU A 91 -2.97 -14.75 -1.00
C LEU A 91 -3.36 -14.13 -2.35
N TRP A 92 -2.53 -13.22 -2.84
CA TRP A 92 -2.80 -12.40 -4.02
C TRP A 92 -1.66 -12.50 -5.03
N ARG A 93 -1.99 -12.72 -6.30
CA ARG A 93 -0.99 -12.66 -7.37
C ARG A 93 -0.63 -11.22 -7.66
N VAL A 94 0.67 -10.92 -7.74
CA VAL A 94 1.17 -9.58 -8.03
C VAL A 94 2.26 -9.61 -9.10
N SER A 95 2.33 -8.50 -9.84
CA SER A 95 3.48 -8.18 -10.69
C SER A 95 4.37 -7.21 -9.92
N LEU A 96 5.58 -7.65 -9.58
CA LEU A 96 6.57 -6.74 -9.04
C LEU A 96 6.85 -5.66 -10.08
N PRO A 97 7.03 -4.38 -9.68
CA PRO A 97 7.53 -3.37 -10.58
C PRO A 97 8.89 -3.85 -11.07
N LEU A 98 8.92 -4.36 -12.30
CA LEU A 98 10.13 -4.88 -12.92
C LEU A 98 11.11 -3.71 -12.97
N LYS A 99 12.21 -3.78 -12.21
CA LYS A 99 13.40 -3.03 -12.60
C LYS A 99 13.71 -3.50 -14.00
N ALA A 100 13.52 -2.61 -14.98
CA ALA A 100 13.52 -2.91 -16.40
C ALA A 100 14.72 -3.80 -16.79
N ALA A 101 14.45 -5.09 -16.94
CA ALA A 101 15.24 -5.99 -17.74
C ALA A 101 14.33 -6.40 -18.89
N HIS A 102 14.48 -5.66 -19.99
CA HIS A 102 14.03 -5.98 -21.34
C HIS A 102 12.51 -6.19 -21.55
N GLY A 103 11.82 -5.09 -21.87
CA GLY A 103 10.50 -5.09 -22.49
C GLY A 103 10.16 -3.70 -23.00
N THR A 104 10.14 -3.53 -24.31
CA THR A 104 10.09 -2.25 -25.06
C THR A 104 8.87 -1.35 -24.77
N ALA A 105 7.88 -1.81 -24.01
CA ALA A 105 6.67 -1.05 -23.69
C ALA A 105 6.74 -0.24 -22.37
N GLN A 106 7.63 -0.61 -21.43
CA GLN A 106 7.66 0.02 -20.10
C GLN A 106 8.73 1.12 -19.97
N GLY A 107 9.78 1.05 -20.80
CA GLY A 107 10.79 2.12 -20.88
C GLY A 107 10.23 3.43 -21.46
N THR A 108 9.25 3.35 -22.37
CA THR A 108 8.59 4.54 -22.94
C THR A 108 7.68 5.25 -21.93
N GLN A 109 7.01 4.51 -21.04
CA GLN A 109 6.20 5.10 -19.98
C GLN A 109 7.07 5.77 -18.90
N ASP A 110 8.18 5.14 -18.51
CA ASP A 110 9.15 5.71 -17.55
C ASP A 110 9.80 6.98 -18.11
N GLU A 111 10.21 6.99 -19.38
CA GLU A 111 10.74 8.20 -20.02
C GLU A 111 9.68 9.29 -20.19
N GLY A 112 8.43 8.94 -20.51
CA GLY A 112 7.32 9.88 -20.53
C GLY A 112 7.08 10.55 -19.17
N MET A 113 7.14 9.79 -18.08
CA MET A 113 7.01 10.31 -16.72
C MET A 113 8.21 11.21 -16.35
N LYS A 114 9.44 10.82 -16.69
CA LYS A 114 10.63 11.67 -16.46
C LYS A 114 10.54 13.00 -17.20
N ALA A 115 10.11 12.98 -18.47
CA ALA A 115 9.89 14.18 -19.27
C ALA A 115 8.83 15.10 -18.64
N GLU A 116 7.74 14.52 -18.15
CA GLU A 116 6.67 15.26 -17.47
C GLU A 116 7.14 15.89 -16.15
N ILE A 117 7.91 15.15 -15.33
CA ILE A 117 8.53 15.68 -14.11
C ILE A 117 9.44 16.87 -14.44
N PHE A 118 10.27 16.74 -15.47
CA PHE A 118 11.15 17.83 -15.92
C PHE A 118 10.34 19.05 -16.36
N ARG A 119 9.27 18.84 -17.16
CA ARG A 119 8.37 19.89 -17.62
C ARG A 119 7.69 20.62 -16.45
N LEU A 120 7.25 19.88 -15.43
CA LEU A 120 6.62 20.43 -14.23
C LEU A 120 7.63 21.24 -13.40
N ARG A 121 8.85 20.74 -13.20
CA ARG A 121 9.92 21.49 -12.52
C ARG A 121 10.25 22.80 -13.23
N LYS A 122 10.30 22.78 -14.56
CA LYS A 122 10.51 24.00 -15.37
C LYS A 122 9.39 25.01 -15.15
N LYS A 123 8.13 24.58 -15.24
CA LYS A 123 6.96 25.46 -14.98
C LYS A 123 6.97 26.03 -13.57
N LEU A 124 7.32 25.22 -12.57
CA LEU A 124 7.42 25.67 -11.18
C LEU A 124 8.47 26.78 -11.03
N SER A 125 9.67 26.58 -11.59
CA SER A 125 10.73 27.60 -11.58
C SER A 125 10.32 28.90 -12.29
N GLU A 126 9.59 28.80 -13.40
CA GLU A 126 9.04 29.97 -14.10
C GLU A 126 8.03 30.73 -13.24
N GLN A 127 7.16 30.02 -12.51
CA GLN A 127 6.20 30.62 -11.60
C GLN A 127 6.87 31.26 -10.39
N GLU A 128 7.88 30.63 -9.80
CA GLU A 128 8.67 31.19 -8.69
C GLU A 128 9.36 32.50 -9.10
N LYS A 129 9.95 32.56 -10.30
CA LYS A 129 10.57 33.79 -10.83
C LYS A 129 9.54 34.90 -11.01
N LYS A 130 8.36 34.58 -11.57
CA LYS A 130 7.28 35.56 -11.74
C LYS A 130 6.78 36.07 -10.39
N LEU A 131 6.56 35.17 -9.42
CA LEU A 131 6.13 35.53 -8.07
C LEU A 131 7.15 36.46 -7.40
N HIS A 132 8.44 36.13 -7.46
CA HIS A 132 9.51 36.96 -6.91
C HIS A 132 9.53 38.37 -7.52
N SER A 133 9.34 38.49 -8.83
CA SER A 133 9.26 39.80 -9.50
C SER A 133 8.05 40.62 -9.02
N THR A 134 6.90 39.96 -8.82
CA THR A 134 5.68 40.61 -8.35
C THR A 134 5.83 41.09 -6.91
N VAL A 135 6.44 40.27 -6.03
CA VAL A 135 6.72 40.65 -4.64
C VAL A 135 7.64 41.87 -4.59
N LYS A 136 8.73 41.89 -5.38
CA LYS A 136 9.63 43.05 -5.46
C LYS A 136 8.90 44.32 -5.90
N ARG A 137 8.09 44.24 -6.97
CA ARG A 137 7.32 45.39 -7.46
C ARG A 137 6.31 45.88 -6.43
N LEU A 138 5.59 44.96 -5.78
CA LEU A 138 4.64 45.29 -4.71
C LEU A 138 5.35 46.01 -3.55
N HIS A 139 6.53 45.55 -3.16
CA HIS A 139 7.32 46.19 -2.11
C HIS A 139 7.72 47.62 -2.50
N SER A 140 8.22 47.84 -3.71
CA SER A 140 8.56 49.18 -4.21
C SER A 140 7.32 50.10 -4.28
N THR A 141 6.18 49.58 -4.73
CA THR A 141 4.93 50.35 -4.76
C THR A 141 4.46 50.71 -3.34
N ASN A 142 4.58 49.79 -2.38
CA ASN A 142 4.20 50.06 -1.01
C ASN A 142 5.13 51.09 -0.35
N GLN A 143 6.43 51.02 -0.61
CA GLN A 143 7.39 52.03 -0.14
C GLN A 143 7.09 53.42 -0.72
N LEU A 144 6.72 53.50 -2.00
CA LEU A 144 6.30 54.76 -2.61
C LEU A 144 5.03 55.30 -1.95
N LYS A 145 4.04 54.44 -1.69
CA LYS A 145 2.80 54.80 -0.98
C LYS A 145 3.12 55.37 0.41
N GLU A 146 3.95 54.69 1.20
CA GLU A 146 4.35 55.14 2.55
C GLU A 146 5.06 56.50 2.51
N ASN A 147 5.96 56.70 1.54
CA ASN A 147 6.64 57.98 1.35
C ASN A 147 5.65 59.10 0.98
N MET A 148 4.68 58.83 0.10
CA MET A 148 3.65 59.80 -0.27
C MET A 148 2.73 60.12 0.92
N GLU A 149 2.34 59.13 1.70
CA GLU A 149 1.54 59.32 2.91
C GLU A 149 2.25 60.24 3.91
N LYS A 150 3.57 60.05 4.09
CA LYS A 150 4.38 60.94 4.93
C LYS A 150 4.35 62.38 4.43
N VAL A 151 4.59 62.60 3.13
CA VAL A 151 4.56 63.96 2.55
C VAL A 151 3.20 64.62 2.72
N ILE A 152 2.11 63.87 2.52
CA ILE A 152 0.75 64.38 2.71
C ILE A 152 0.52 64.76 4.18
N ILE A 153 0.92 63.92 5.12
CA ILE A 153 0.80 64.19 6.56
C ILE A 153 1.60 65.45 6.93
N ASP A 154 2.86 65.55 6.50
CA ASP A 154 3.71 66.71 6.76
C ASP A 154 3.06 68.00 6.24
N GLN A 155 2.50 67.95 5.02
CA GLN A 155 1.81 69.11 4.44
C GLN A 155 0.51 69.46 5.20
N LEU A 156 -0.26 68.47 5.65
CA LEU A 156 -1.46 68.70 6.44
C LEU A 156 -1.13 69.36 7.79
N VAL A 157 -0.04 68.95 8.44
CA VAL A 157 0.44 69.57 9.68
C VAL A 157 0.82 71.03 9.44
N LEU A 158 1.62 71.31 8.39
CA LEU A 158 2.01 72.68 8.05
C LEU A 158 0.79 73.57 7.76
N THR A 159 -0.18 73.06 6.98
CA THR A 159 -1.41 73.79 6.67
C THR A 159 -2.24 74.04 7.92
N HIS A 160 -2.38 73.05 8.79
CA HIS A 160 -3.07 73.20 10.07
C HIS A 160 -2.41 74.28 10.94
N ASP A 161 -1.08 74.30 11.03
CA ASP A 161 -0.35 75.29 11.83
C ASP A 161 -0.50 76.71 11.29
N VAL A 162 -0.48 76.88 9.96
CA VAL A 162 -0.77 78.17 9.31
C VAL A 162 -2.19 78.64 9.64
N LEU A 163 -3.19 77.76 9.52
CA LEU A 163 -4.58 78.09 9.83
C LEU A 163 -4.78 78.44 11.32
N LYS A 164 -4.14 77.68 12.22
CA LYS A 164 -4.17 77.94 13.66
C LYS A 164 -3.58 79.30 14.00
N LYS A 165 -2.45 79.67 13.38
CA LYS A 165 -1.82 80.98 13.57
C LYS A 165 -2.69 82.10 13.01
N ALA A 166 -3.27 81.91 11.82
CA ALA A 166 -4.18 82.89 11.23
C ALA A 166 -5.42 83.13 12.11
N ARG A 167 -6.02 82.07 12.67
CA ARG A 167 -7.12 82.19 13.63
C ARG A 167 -6.72 82.96 14.89
N GLY A 168 -5.58 82.61 15.50
CA GLY A 168 -5.09 83.31 16.69
C GLY A 168 -4.71 84.78 16.45
N ASN A 169 -4.54 85.21 15.20
CA ASN A 169 -4.35 86.62 14.86
C ASN A 169 -5.68 87.38 14.68
N LEU A 170 -6.81 86.67 14.53
CA LEU A 170 -8.15 87.23 14.32
C LEU A 170 -8.98 87.25 15.61
N GLU A 171 -8.63 86.39 16.58
CA GLU A 171 -9.15 86.39 17.96
C GLU A 171 -8.40 87.41 18.83
#